data_AF-A0A5C4R8Y6-F1
#
_entry.id   AF-A0A5C4R8Y6-F1
#
_cell.length_a   1.000
_cell.length_b   1.000
_cell.length_c   1.000
_cell.angle_alpha   90.00
_cell.angle_beta   90.00
_cell.angle_gamma   90.00
#
_symmetry.space_group_name_H-M   'P 1'
#
loop_
_entity.id
_entity.type
_entity.pdbx_description
1 polymer ?
#
loop_
_entity_poly.entity_id
_entity_poly.type
_entity_poly.pdbx_seq_one_letter_code
_entity_poly.pdbx_strand_id
1 'polypeptide(L)'
;MTDPSTDDIMAAEYAIGLLDPEQRALADRRLARDPVWAGLVAAWQMRLSPMNGQFGSVPAPNVLPLIQRRLFGPPVRRSPLSGLPVPVIVGVVLVAKALVLWMLLG
;
A
#
# COMPACT_ATOMS: atom_id res chain seq x y z
N MET A 1 32.79 -16.77 -19.34
CA MET A 1 31.75 -15.76 -19.05
C MET A 1 30.66 -15.99 -20.09
N THR A 2 29.53 -16.55 -19.68
CA THR A 2 28.42 -16.83 -20.60
C THR A 2 27.79 -15.51 -21.02
N ASP A 3 27.50 -15.35 -22.30
CA ASP A 3 26.78 -14.18 -22.81
C ASP A 3 25.40 -14.11 -22.13
N PRO A 4 24.98 -12.95 -21.58
CA PRO A 4 23.64 -12.83 -21.01
C PRO A 4 22.56 -13.11 -22.05
N SER A 5 21.55 -13.90 -21.67
CA SER A 5 20.39 -14.13 -22.52
C SER A 5 19.62 -12.83 -22.75
N THR A 6 18.85 -12.76 -23.84
CA THR A 6 17.95 -11.61 -24.11
C THR A 6 17.06 -11.26 -22.93
N ASP A 7 16.50 -12.26 -22.24
CA ASP A 7 15.69 -12.05 -21.03
C ASP A 7 16.49 -11.48 -19.84
N ASP A 8 17.79 -11.78 -19.75
CA ASP A 8 18.65 -11.24 -18.69
C ASP A 8 18.96 -9.77 -18.94
N ILE A 9 19.26 -9.41 -20.20
CA ILE A 9 19.45 -8.01 -20.63
C ILE A 9 18.15 -7.22 -20.41
N MET A 10 17.01 -7.76 -20.84
CA MET A 10 15.72 -7.09 -20.67
C MET A 10 15.35 -6.91 -19.19
N ALA A 11 15.68 -7.89 -18.32
CA ALA A 11 15.48 -7.77 -16.88
C ALA A 11 16.38 -6.69 -16.26
N ALA A 12 17.62 -6.55 -16.73
CA ALA A 12 18.52 -5.48 -16.34
C ALA A 12 17.93 -4.12 -16.71
N GLU A 13 17.54 -3.92 -17.98
CA GLU A 13 16.92 -2.69 -18.49
C GLU A 13 15.62 -2.35 -17.75
N TYR A 14 14.80 -3.37 -17.43
CA TYR A 14 13.61 -3.21 -16.60
C TYR A 14 13.98 -2.70 -15.20
N ALA A 15 14.99 -3.26 -14.56
CA ALA A 15 15.38 -2.90 -13.19
C ALA A 15 15.87 -1.44 -13.07
N ILE A 16 16.59 -0.94 -14.08
CA ILE A 16 17.08 0.46 -14.12
C ILE A 16 16.14 1.44 -14.80
N GLY A 17 15.03 0.98 -15.40
CA GLY A 17 14.01 1.84 -15.98
C GLY A 17 14.30 2.34 -17.40
N LEU A 18 15.04 1.58 -18.21
CA LEU A 18 15.37 1.98 -19.59
C LEU A 18 14.35 1.53 -20.65
N LEU A 19 13.41 0.65 -20.30
CA LEU A 19 12.36 0.24 -21.24
C LEU A 19 11.44 1.40 -21.61
N ASP A 20 11.01 1.44 -22.87
CA ASP A 20 9.97 2.37 -23.31
C ASP A 20 8.61 2.04 -22.64
N PRO A 21 7.62 2.95 -22.69
CA PRO A 21 6.33 2.74 -22.00
C PRO A 21 5.57 1.49 -22.42
N GLU A 22 5.66 1.07 -23.69
CA GLU A 22 4.97 -0.12 -24.19
C GLU A 22 5.66 -1.39 -23.72
N GLN A 23 6.98 -1.45 -23.85
CA GLN A 23 7.84 -2.53 -23.35
C GLN A 23 7.68 -2.70 -21.84
N ARG A 24 7.66 -1.59 -21.08
CA ARG A 24 7.42 -1.58 -19.63
C ARG A 24 6.07 -2.21 -19.31
N ALA A 25 5.00 -1.82 -20.01
CA ALA A 25 3.67 -2.34 -19.76
C ALA A 25 3.54 -3.85 -20.07
N LEU A 26 4.29 -4.36 -21.05
CA LEU A 26 4.38 -5.80 -21.33
C LEU A 26 5.19 -6.53 -20.24
N ALA A 27 6.33 -5.97 -19.84
CA ALA A 27 7.17 -6.52 -18.77
C ALA A 27 6.42 -6.58 -17.42
N ASP A 28 5.62 -5.57 -17.09
CA ASP A 28 4.79 -5.54 -15.88
C ASP A 28 3.73 -6.64 -15.90
N ARG A 29 3.06 -6.85 -17.04
CA ARG A 29 2.10 -7.95 -17.22
C ARG A 29 2.78 -9.32 -17.09
N ARG A 30 3.99 -9.45 -17.62
CA ARG A 30 4.80 -10.68 -17.53
C ARG A 30 5.23 -10.94 -16.08
N LEU A 31 5.64 -9.91 -15.34
CA LEU A 31 6.06 -10.00 -13.93
C LEU A 31 5.02 -10.67 -13.04
N ALA A 32 3.73 -10.44 -13.31
CA ALA A 32 2.64 -11.04 -12.54
C ALA A 32 2.38 -12.53 -12.84
N ARG A 33 2.94 -13.08 -13.94
CA ARG A 33 2.54 -14.40 -14.48
C ARG A 33 3.70 -15.36 -14.71
N ASP A 34 4.92 -14.86 -14.86
CA ASP A 34 6.12 -15.63 -15.18
C ASP A 34 7.10 -15.58 -13.99
N PRO A 35 7.21 -16.66 -13.19
CA PRO A 35 8.09 -16.69 -12.03
C PRO A 35 9.58 -16.70 -12.40
N VAL A 36 9.95 -17.16 -13.60
CA VAL A 36 11.34 -17.16 -14.06
C VAL A 36 11.76 -15.72 -14.35
N TRP A 37 10.94 -15.00 -15.09
CA TRP A 37 11.13 -13.56 -15.35
C TRP A 37 11.16 -12.75 -14.04
N ALA A 38 10.24 -13.02 -13.10
CA ALA A 38 10.25 -12.37 -11.80
C ALA A 38 11.55 -12.63 -11.02
N GLY A 39 12.10 -13.84 -11.11
CA GLY A 39 13.40 -14.19 -10.54
C GLY A 39 14.56 -13.39 -11.14
N LEU A 40 14.61 -13.22 -12.46
CA LEU A 40 15.63 -12.41 -13.14
C LEU A 40 15.56 -10.95 -12.71
N VAL A 41 14.35 -10.36 -12.71
CA VAL A 41 14.13 -8.98 -12.26
C VAL A 41 14.56 -8.79 -10.81
N ALA A 42 14.18 -9.71 -9.92
CA ALA A 42 14.57 -9.66 -8.51
C ALA A 42 16.10 -9.76 -8.32
N ALA A 43 16.77 -10.63 -9.09
CA ALA A 43 18.22 -10.77 -9.04
C ALA A 43 18.93 -9.46 -9.45
N TRP A 44 18.45 -8.80 -10.50
CA TRP A 44 18.98 -7.49 -10.92
C TRP A 44 18.70 -6.39 -9.90
N GLN A 45 17.49 -6.32 -9.34
CA GLN A 45 17.17 -5.36 -8.28
C GLN A 45 18.06 -5.54 -7.05
N MET A 46 18.29 -6.77 -6.61
CA MET A 46 19.20 -7.06 -5.49
C MET A 46 20.64 -6.67 -5.81
N ARG A 47 21.13 -6.97 -7.03
CA ARG A 47 22.48 -6.61 -7.47
C ARG A 47 22.70 -5.09 -7.46
N LEU A 48 21.68 -4.32 -7.81
CA LEU A 48 21.76 -2.86 -7.93
C LEU A 48 21.41 -2.11 -6.64
N SER A 49 20.69 -2.73 -5.70
CA SER A 49 20.27 -2.11 -4.44
C SER A 49 21.41 -1.42 -3.65
N PRO A 50 22.65 -1.96 -3.57
CA PRO A 50 23.74 -1.30 -2.84
C PRO A 50 24.12 0.08 -3.41
N MET A 51 23.86 0.35 -4.69
CA MET A 51 24.14 1.65 -5.32
C MET A 51 23.31 2.78 -4.68
N ASN A 52 22.13 2.46 -4.12
CA ASN A 52 21.31 3.45 -3.42
C ASN A 52 22.00 4.02 -2.18
N GLY A 53 22.92 3.28 -1.56
CA GLY A 53 23.68 3.73 -0.38
C GLY A 53 24.67 4.87 -0.69
N GLN A 54 24.92 5.17 -1.96
CA GLN A 54 25.79 6.28 -2.39
C GLN A 54 25.10 7.64 -2.31
N PHE A 55 23.78 7.69 -2.12
CA PHE A 55 23.01 8.92 -2.02
C PHE A 55 22.66 9.25 -0.57
N GLY A 56 22.97 10.47 -0.14
CA GLY A 56 22.59 10.97 1.18
C GLY A 56 21.09 11.32 1.27
N SER A 57 20.55 11.32 2.49
CA SER A 57 19.19 11.79 2.73
C SER A 57 19.07 13.30 2.50
N VAL A 58 17.99 13.72 1.84
CA VAL A 58 17.63 15.14 1.67
C VAL A 58 16.33 15.46 2.42
N PRO A 59 16.14 16.69 2.92
CA PRO A 59 14.87 17.08 3.53
C PRO A 59 13.70 16.93 2.53
N ALA A 60 12.61 16.31 2.95
CA ALA A 60 11.43 16.08 2.12
C ALA A 60 10.19 16.82 2.68
N PRO A 61 9.27 17.30 1.82
CA PRO A 61 8.00 17.85 2.28
C PRO A 61 7.12 16.74 2.89
N ASN A 62 6.18 17.12 3.78
CA ASN A 62 5.28 16.18 4.45
C ASN A 62 4.15 15.67 3.51
N VAL A 63 4.51 14.94 2.46
CA VAL A 63 3.59 14.42 1.43
C VAL A 63 3.10 13.00 1.71
N LEU A 64 3.72 12.28 2.64
CA LEU A 64 3.35 10.90 2.97
C LEU A 64 1.84 10.74 3.32
N PRO A 65 1.21 11.64 4.10
CA PRO A 65 -0.22 11.56 4.37
C PRO A 65 -1.08 11.68 3.10
N LEU A 66 -0.65 12.47 2.12
CA LEU A 66 -1.35 12.62 0.83
C LEU A 66 -1.23 11.34 -0.01
N ILE A 67 -0.03 10.75 -0.05
CA ILE A 67 0.23 9.48 -0.74
C ILE A 67 -0.64 8.37 -0.14
N GLN A 68 -0.63 8.23 1.18
CA GLN A 68 -1.42 7.22 1.88
C GLN A 68 -2.91 7.38 1.60
N ARG A 69 -3.45 8.62 1.65
CA ARG A 69 -4.85 8.87 1.33
C ARG A 69 -5.21 8.52 -0.12
N ARG A 70 -4.30 8.76 -1.07
CA ARG A 70 -4.53 8.45 -2.49
C ARG A 70 -4.51 6.94 -2.76
N LEU A 71 -3.58 6.22 -2.13
CA LEU A 71 -3.41 4.78 -2.36
C LEU A 71 -4.42 3.93 -1.58
N PHE A 72 -4.74 4.31 -0.34
CA PHE A 72 -5.51 3.49 0.59
C PHE A 72 -6.84 4.11 1.02
N GLY A 73 -7.15 5.32 0.54
CA GLY A 73 -8.32 6.08 0.97
C GLY A 73 -8.13 6.80 2.31
N PRO A 74 -9.15 7.53 2.79
CA PRO A 74 -9.10 8.20 4.08
C PRO A 74 -9.00 7.17 5.22
N PRO A 75 -8.30 7.49 6.33
CA PRO A 75 -8.27 6.61 7.49
C PRO A 75 -9.69 6.37 8.00
N VAL A 76 -10.03 5.11 8.26
CA VAL A 76 -11.33 4.73 8.83
C VAL A 76 -11.44 5.36 10.21
N ARG A 77 -12.33 6.34 10.39
CA ARG A 77 -12.68 6.84 11.74
C ARG A 77 -13.41 5.70 12.46
N ARG A 78 -12.72 5.07 13.41
CA ARG A 78 -13.39 4.16 14.35
C ARG A 78 -14.29 5.01 15.24
N SER A 79 -15.60 4.72 15.22
CA SER A 79 -16.51 5.29 16.21
C SER A 79 -16.09 4.80 17.60
N PRO A 80 -16.09 5.65 18.64
CA PRO A 80 -15.77 5.22 20.00
C PRO A 80 -16.69 4.08 20.49
N LEU A 81 -17.88 3.94 19.89
CA LEU A 81 -18.87 2.93 20.23
C LEU A 81 -18.73 1.62 19.41
N SER A 82 -17.82 1.57 18.43
CA SER A 82 -17.66 0.41 17.52
C SER A 82 -17.17 -0.87 18.20
N GLY A 83 -16.61 -0.77 19.42
CA GLY A 83 -16.20 -1.91 20.23
C GLY A 83 -17.24 -2.35 21.27
N LEU A 84 -18.38 -1.66 21.41
CA LEU A 84 -19.40 -2.03 22.38
C LEU A 84 -20.36 -3.07 21.77
N PRO A 85 -20.72 -4.13 22.53
CA PRO A 85 -21.69 -5.09 22.05
C PRO A 85 -23.08 -4.42 21.92
N VAL A 86 -23.81 -4.75 20.85
CA VAL A 86 -25.13 -4.16 20.53
C VAL A 86 -26.09 -4.10 21.74
N PRO A 87 -26.17 -5.12 22.62
CA PRO A 87 -27.02 -5.06 23.81
C PRO A 87 -26.70 -3.91 24.77
N VAL A 88 -25.42 -3.52 24.91
CA VAL A 88 -25.00 -2.42 25.79
C VAL A 88 -25.42 -1.08 25.21
N ILE A 89 -25.29 -0.91 23.89
CA ILE A 89 -25.75 0.30 23.18
C ILE A 89 -27.26 0.46 23.34
N VAL A 90 -28.03 -0.62 23.13
CA VAL A 90 -29.49 -0.61 23.27
C VAL A 90 -29.91 -0.33 24.72
N GLY A 91 -29.23 -0.93 25.71
CA GLY A 91 -29.52 -0.71 27.13
C GLY A 91 -29.35 0.75 27.56
N VAL A 92 -28.25 1.40 27.17
CA VAL A 92 -28.00 2.82 27.48
C VAL A 92 -29.08 3.72 26.85
N VAL A 93 -29.49 3.44 25.61
CA VAL A 93 -30.54 4.21 24.92
C VAL A 93 -31.90 4.07 25.61
N LEU A 94 -32.25 2.86 26.06
CA LEU A 94 -33.52 2.62 26.76
C LEU A 94 -33.57 3.30 28.12
N VAL A 95 -32.47 3.28 28.89
CA VAL A 95 -32.38 4.00 30.18
C VAL A 95 -32.50 5.50 29.97
N ALA A 96 -31.78 6.06 28.99
CA ALA A 96 -31.89 7.49 28.67
C ALA A 96 -33.32 7.86 28.26
N LYS A 97 -33.99 7.05 27.42
CA LYS A 97 -35.39 7.28 27.05
C LYS A 97 -36.35 7.17 28.23
N ALA A 98 -36.16 6.21 29.14
CA ALA A 98 -36.99 6.05 30.33
C ALA A 98 -36.84 7.24 31.29
N LEU A 99 -35.61 7.74 31.47
CA LEU A 99 -35.36 8.94 32.28
C LEU A 99 -36.01 10.19 31.67
N VAL A 100 -35.92 10.37 30.35
CA VAL A 100 -36.59 11.48 29.65
C VAL A 100 -38.12 11.34 29.75
N LEU A 101 -38.66 10.14 29.60
CA LEU A 101 -40.09 9.89 29.75
C LEU A 101 -40.57 10.18 31.17
N TRP A 102 -39.82 9.75 32.19
CA TRP A 102 -40.12 10.00 33.59
C TRP A 102 -40.08 11.50 33.92
N MET A 103 -39.11 12.23 33.36
CA MET A 103 -38.98 13.69 33.51
C MET A 103 -40.07 14.48 32.75
N LEU A 104 -40.77 13.87 31.80
CA LEU A 104 -41.89 14.49 31.06
C LEU A 104 -43.27 14.11 31.63
N LEU A 105 -43.38 13.01 32.38
CA LEU A 105 -44.62 12.52 32.99
C LEU A 105 -44.72 12.78 34.50
N GLY A 106 -43.64 13.18 35.15
CA GLY A 106 -43.62 13.71 36.52
C GLY A 106 -43.65 15.24 36.51
#